data_AF-A0A158L509-F1
#
_entry.id   AF-A0A158L509-F1
#
_cell.length_a   1.000
_cell.length_b   1.000
_cell.length_c   1.000
_cell.angle_alpha   90.00
_cell.angle_beta   90.00
_cell.angle_gamma   90.00
#
_symmetry.space_group_name_H-M   'P 1'
#
loop_
_entity.id
_entity.type
_entity.pdbx_description
1 polymer ?
#
loop_
_entity_poly.entity_id
_entity_poly.type
_entity_poly.pdbx_seq_one_letter_code
_entity_poly.pdbx_strand_id
1 'polypeptide(L)'
;MFAEYATVSRRSVVKIDRGVPLDEAALFGCAVLTGVGAVVNTAQVRVGASVAVIGLGGVGLAALIGAHAAGARQIIAIDLADDKLEQARLLGATHTVNAGQDDAAEQIRALSSGGVEFAFEFAGSIRALDLAYRITRRGGMTVTAGLPPSTALWPLPAVSLVAEERTLKGSYIGTCVPSRDIPHYVDLYAQGRLPVNKLLTGRLKLDEINHGFDLLHEGKAIRQVVVFD
;
A
#
# COMPACT_ATOMS: atom_id res chain seq x y z
N MET A 1 13.52 -7.38 14.15
CA MET A 1 14.90 -7.65 14.59
C MET A 1 15.69 -6.37 14.34
N PHE A 2 16.26 -5.77 15.38
CA PHE A 2 17.08 -4.57 15.30
C PHE A 2 18.42 -4.86 15.97
N ALA A 3 19.44 -5.11 15.15
CA ALA A 3 20.77 -5.55 15.59
C ALA A 3 21.78 -5.31 14.46
N GLU A 4 23.05 -5.17 14.81
CA GLU A 4 24.16 -5.03 13.85
C GLU A 4 24.39 -6.31 13.03
N TYR A 5 24.10 -7.48 13.61
CA TYR A 5 24.23 -8.79 12.96
C TYR A 5 22.96 -9.62 13.13
N ALA A 6 22.62 -10.39 12.10
CA ALA A 6 21.46 -11.26 12.06
C ALA A 6 21.77 -12.59 11.36
N THR A 7 21.35 -13.71 11.95
CA THR A 7 21.31 -15.02 11.28
C THR A 7 19.94 -15.24 10.66
N VAL A 8 19.90 -15.42 9.34
CA VAL A 8 18.64 -15.60 8.60
C VAL A 8 18.70 -16.84 7.72
N SER A 9 17.54 -17.42 7.42
CA SER A 9 17.45 -18.49 6.43
C SER A 9 17.90 -17.99 5.07
N ARG A 10 18.71 -18.78 4.35
CA ARG A 10 19.10 -18.48 2.96
C ARG A 10 17.89 -18.26 2.05
N ARG A 11 16.74 -18.88 2.35
CA ARG A 11 15.49 -18.70 1.60
C ARG A 11 14.85 -17.31 1.76
N SER A 12 15.28 -16.56 2.76
CA SER A 12 14.80 -15.22 3.07
C SER A 12 15.82 -14.12 2.71
N VAL A 13 16.93 -14.50 2.06
CA VAL A 13 17.96 -13.58 1.59
C VAL A 13 17.81 -13.37 0.09
N VAL A 14 17.57 -12.13 -0.32
CA VAL A 14 17.50 -11.75 -1.73
C VAL A 14 18.73 -10.91 -2.06
N LYS A 15 19.51 -11.37 -3.04
CA LYS A 15 20.64 -10.60 -3.57
C LYS A 15 20.10 -9.48 -4.47
N ILE A 16 20.55 -8.27 -4.23
CA ILE A 16 20.23 -7.08 -5.03
C ILE A 16 21.51 -6.48 -5.65
N ASP A 17 21.34 -5.56 -6.58
CA ASP A 17 22.44 -4.80 -7.16
C ASP A 17 23.16 -3.94 -6.11
N ARG A 18 24.48 -3.76 -6.24
CA ARG A 18 25.30 -2.98 -5.31
C ARG A 18 25.16 -1.47 -5.50
N GLY A 19 24.62 -1.01 -6.62
CA GLY A 19 24.40 0.40 -6.94
C GLY A 19 23.23 1.04 -6.19
N VAL A 20 22.40 0.26 -5.52
CA VAL A 20 21.23 0.76 -4.77
C VAL A 20 21.67 1.05 -3.33
N PRO A 21 21.48 2.28 -2.82
CA PRO A 21 21.75 2.61 -1.42
C PRO A 21 21.03 1.65 -0.47
N LEU A 22 21.73 1.12 0.54
CA LEU A 22 21.19 0.07 1.41
C LEU A 22 20.02 0.55 2.28
N ASP A 23 20.03 1.83 2.64
CA ASP A 23 18.94 2.48 3.37
C ASP A 23 17.64 2.53 2.54
N GLU A 24 17.74 2.77 1.24
CA GLU A 24 16.60 2.71 0.32
C GLU A 24 16.22 1.26 0.00
N ALA A 25 17.20 0.37 -0.15
CA ALA A 25 16.98 -1.06 -0.39
C ALA A 25 16.18 -1.71 0.76
N ALA A 26 16.35 -1.24 1.99
CA ALA A 26 15.63 -1.74 3.16
C ALA A 26 14.10 -1.59 3.04
N LEU A 27 13.60 -0.67 2.21
CA LEU A 27 12.17 -0.45 1.99
C LEU A 27 11.50 -1.59 1.19
N PHE A 28 12.27 -2.35 0.41
CA PHE A 28 11.75 -3.38 -0.49
C PHE A 28 11.32 -4.66 0.22
N GLY A 29 11.80 -4.92 1.44
CA GLY A 29 11.59 -6.20 2.14
C GLY A 29 10.19 -6.42 2.71
N CYS A 30 9.35 -5.39 2.78
CA CYS A 30 8.00 -5.51 3.36
C CYS A 30 6.97 -4.61 2.67
N ALA A 31 7.07 -3.28 2.87
CA ALA A 31 6.02 -2.35 2.47
C ALA A 31 5.83 -2.28 0.96
N VAL A 32 6.94 -2.14 0.24
CA VAL A 32 6.95 -2.09 -1.23
C VAL A 32 6.48 -3.42 -1.79
N LEU A 33 7.00 -4.53 -1.25
CA LEU A 33 6.60 -5.88 -1.67
C LEU A 33 5.08 -6.09 -1.51
N THR A 34 4.52 -5.65 -0.39
CA THR A 34 3.10 -5.81 -0.09
C THR A 34 2.24 -4.89 -0.95
N GLY A 35 2.56 -3.59 -0.99
CA GLY A 35 1.76 -2.59 -1.69
C GLY A 35 1.81 -2.76 -3.21
N VAL A 36 3.02 -2.79 -3.78
CA VAL A 36 3.20 -2.98 -5.23
C VAL A 36 2.70 -4.35 -5.66
N GLY A 37 3.01 -5.40 -4.88
CA GLY A 37 2.53 -6.76 -5.15
C GLY A 37 1.01 -6.88 -5.11
N ALA A 38 0.34 -6.21 -4.17
CA ALA A 38 -1.12 -6.20 -4.14
C ALA A 38 -1.71 -5.70 -5.47
N VAL A 39 -1.10 -4.65 -6.04
CA VAL A 39 -1.49 -4.09 -7.35
C VAL A 39 -1.18 -5.05 -8.49
N VAL A 40 0.10 -5.44 -8.65
CA VAL A 40 0.56 -6.10 -9.89
C VAL A 40 0.38 -7.61 -9.88
N ASN A 41 0.49 -8.25 -8.71
CA ASN A 41 0.42 -9.71 -8.58
C ASN A 41 -0.97 -10.16 -8.08
N THR A 42 -1.50 -9.51 -7.03
CA THR A 42 -2.77 -9.95 -6.41
C THR A 42 -3.97 -9.55 -7.26
N ALA A 43 -4.08 -8.25 -7.58
CA ALA A 43 -5.20 -7.70 -8.35
C ALA A 43 -4.97 -7.75 -9.86
N GLN A 44 -3.70 -7.77 -10.30
CA GLN A 44 -3.31 -7.68 -11.71
C GLN A 44 -3.95 -6.46 -12.38
N VAL A 45 -3.75 -5.29 -11.76
CA VAL A 45 -4.30 -4.03 -12.26
C VAL A 45 -3.86 -3.81 -13.70
N ARG A 46 -4.87 -3.65 -14.57
CA ARG A 46 -4.68 -3.41 -15.99
C ARG A 46 -4.38 -1.95 -16.29
N VAL A 47 -3.62 -1.72 -17.36
CA VAL A 47 -3.41 -0.36 -17.90
C VAL A 47 -4.76 0.29 -18.16
N GLY A 48 -4.87 1.54 -17.76
CA GLY A 48 -6.06 2.34 -17.90
C GLY A 48 -7.13 2.09 -16.83
N ALA A 49 -6.90 1.30 -15.77
CA ALA A 49 -7.91 1.04 -14.73
C ALA A 49 -8.11 2.23 -13.76
N SER A 50 -9.26 2.26 -13.07
CA SER A 50 -9.48 3.11 -11.88
C SER A 50 -9.19 2.34 -10.59
N VAL A 51 -8.42 2.96 -9.71
CA VAL A 51 -7.93 2.39 -8.45
C VAL A 51 -8.28 3.29 -7.28
N ALA A 52 -8.73 2.71 -6.16
CA ALA A 52 -8.78 3.38 -4.86
C ALA A 52 -7.77 2.75 -3.90
N VAL A 53 -7.08 3.56 -3.11
CA VAL A 53 -6.13 3.12 -2.07
C VAL A 53 -6.55 3.70 -0.73
N ILE A 54 -7.00 2.84 0.18
CA ILE A 54 -7.45 3.21 1.54
C ILE A 54 -6.33 2.90 2.54
N GLY A 55 -5.94 3.91 3.31
CA GLY A 55 -4.86 3.84 4.29
C GLY A 55 -3.50 4.14 3.67
N LEU A 56 -3.03 5.37 3.82
CA LEU A 56 -1.83 5.92 3.19
C LEU A 56 -0.61 5.86 4.12
N GLY A 57 -0.45 4.73 4.81
CA GLY A 57 0.82 4.37 5.43
C GLY A 57 1.85 3.88 4.40
N GLY A 58 2.99 3.36 4.87
CA GLY A 58 4.05 2.91 3.97
C GLY A 58 3.64 1.81 2.96
N VAL A 59 2.64 0.98 3.28
CA VAL A 59 2.11 -0.03 2.34
C VAL A 59 1.19 0.61 1.30
N GLY A 60 0.23 1.44 1.74
CA GLY A 60 -0.71 2.09 0.82
C GLY A 60 -0.03 3.08 -0.13
N LEU A 61 0.92 3.87 0.34
CA LEU A 61 1.69 4.75 -0.54
C LEU A 61 2.56 3.95 -1.53
N ALA A 62 3.10 2.79 -1.13
CA ALA A 62 3.76 1.90 -2.08
C ALA A 62 2.78 1.31 -3.11
N ALA A 63 1.55 0.97 -2.72
CA ALA A 63 0.50 0.53 -3.64
C ALA A 63 0.09 1.65 -4.61
N LEU A 64 0.00 2.90 -4.15
CA LEU A 64 -0.26 4.06 -4.99
C LEU A 64 0.83 4.21 -6.07
N ILE A 65 2.11 4.16 -5.67
CA ILE A 65 3.23 4.20 -6.62
C ILE A 65 3.17 3.00 -7.58
N GLY A 66 2.85 1.81 -7.06
CA GLY A 66 2.67 0.61 -7.87
C GLY A 66 1.51 0.72 -8.88
N ALA A 67 0.40 1.33 -8.51
CA ALA A 67 -0.75 1.57 -9.39
C ALA A 67 -0.41 2.56 -10.50
N HIS A 68 0.36 3.60 -10.19
CA HIS A 68 0.88 4.53 -11.19
C HIS A 68 1.82 3.79 -12.17
N ALA A 69 2.76 3.00 -11.65
CA ALA A 69 3.69 2.20 -12.47
C ALA A 69 2.99 1.13 -13.33
N ALA A 70 1.86 0.60 -12.86
CA ALA A 70 1.00 -0.34 -13.60
C ALA A 70 0.14 0.34 -14.68
N GLY A 71 0.16 1.67 -14.77
CA GLY A 71 -0.58 2.43 -15.77
C GLY A 71 -2.05 2.67 -15.44
N ALA A 72 -2.43 2.70 -14.16
CA ALA A 72 -3.78 3.11 -13.76
C ALA A 72 -4.08 4.54 -14.26
N ARG A 73 -5.25 4.76 -14.89
CA ARG A 73 -5.65 6.09 -15.40
C ARG A 73 -6.09 7.02 -14.27
N GLN A 74 -6.59 6.45 -13.18
CA GLN A 74 -7.18 7.16 -12.07
C GLN A 74 -6.81 6.46 -10.77
N ILE A 75 -6.26 7.21 -9.83
CA ILE A 75 -5.82 6.72 -8.52
C ILE A 75 -6.41 7.65 -7.47
N ILE A 76 -7.35 7.14 -6.69
CA ILE A 76 -8.04 7.86 -5.62
C ILE A 76 -7.41 7.45 -4.29
N ALA A 77 -6.69 8.36 -3.65
CA ALA A 77 -6.04 8.13 -2.37
C ALA A 77 -6.97 8.53 -1.21
N ILE A 78 -7.09 7.65 -0.20
CA ILE A 78 -8.09 7.77 0.85
C ILE A 78 -7.42 7.55 2.21
N ASP A 79 -7.54 8.52 3.11
CA ASP A 79 -7.03 8.47 4.48
C ASP A 79 -7.84 9.43 5.37
N LEU A 80 -7.60 9.41 6.68
CA LEU A 80 -8.16 10.36 7.63
C LEU A 80 -7.28 11.62 7.76
N ALA A 81 -5.98 11.49 7.47
CA ALA A 81 -5.00 12.55 7.67
C ALA A 81 -4.74 13.34 6.37
N ASP A 82 -5.00 14.64 6.39
CA ASP A 82 -4.91 15.50 5.20
C ASP A 82 -3.48 15.68 4.69
N ASP A 83 -2.49 15.63 5.57
CA ASP A 83 -1.05 15.64 5.24
C ASP A 83 -0.65 14.41 4.39
N LYS A 84 -1.17 13.23 4.72
CA LYS A 84 -0.96 12.02 3.91
C LYS A 84 -1.66 12.10 2.56
N LEU A 85 -2.83 12.76 2.50
CA LEU A 85 -3.53 13.01 1.23
C LEU A 85 -2.71 13.96 0.35
N GLU A 86 -2.14 15.02 0.91
CA GLU A 86 -1.24 15.92 0.19
C GLU A 86 -0.02 15.17 -0.36
N GLN A 87 0.63 14.34 0.46
CA GLN A 87 1.75 13.52 0.01
C GLN A 87 1.36 12.53 -1.09
N ALA A 88 0.17 11.92 -1.00
CA ALA A 88 -0.33 11.06 -2.05
C ALA A 88 -0.49 11.78 -3.40
N ARG A 89 -0.91 13.05 -3.42
CA ARG A 89 -0.95 13.86 -4.64
C ARG A 89 0.45 14.03 -5.25
N LEU A 90 1.46 14.32 -4.43
CA LEU A 90 2.86 14.44 -4.85
C LEU A 90 3.43 13.12 -5.41
N LEU A 91 2.84 11.98 -5.03
CA LEU A 91 3.23 10.65 -5.48
C LEU A 91 2.40 10.14 -6.67
N GLY A 92 1.46 10.93 -7.20
CA GLY A 92 0.70 10.60 -8.41
C GLY A 92 -0.74 10.16 -8.18
N ALA A 93 -1.31 10.37 -6.99
CA ALA A 93 -2.77 10.29 -6.84
C ALA A 93 -3.43 11.34 -7.73
N THR A 94 -4.44 10.94 -8.51
CA THR A 94 -5.21 11.87 -9.33
C THR A 94 -6.29 12.57 -8.52
N HIS A 95 -6.78 11.91 -7.47
CA HIS A 95 -7.78 12.45 -6.55
C HIS A 95 -7.46 11.99 -5.13
N THR A 96 -8.02 12.71 -4.16
CA THR A 96 -7.90 12.42 -2.74
C THR A 96 -9.24 12.61 -2.06
N VAL A 97 -9.60 11.73 -1.13
CA VAL A 97 -10.83 11.88 -0.33
C VAL A 97 -10.49 11.62 1.14
N ASN A 98 -10.95 12.49 2.03
CA ASN A 98 -10.81 12.27 3.47
C ASN A 98 -11.89 11.30 3.95
N ALA A 99 -11.50 10.14 4.49
CA ALA A 99 -12.40 9.08 4.92
C ALA A 99 -13.24 9.43 6.17
N GLY A 100 -12.93 10.56 6.82
CA GLY A 100 -13.68 11.08 7.96
C GLY A 100 -14.92 11.87 7.54
N GLN A 101 -15.08 12.18 6.25
CA GLN A 101 -16.26 12.85 5.71
C GLN A 101 -17.42 11.85 5.58
N ASP A 102 -18.62 12.28 5.98
CA ASP A 102 -19.81 11.42 6.01
C ASP A 102 -20.21 10.89 4.62
N ASP A 103 -19.89 11.65 3.57
CA ASP A 103 -20.20 11.35 2.16
C ASP A 103 -18.98 10.82 1.37
N ALA A 104 -17.92 10.37 2.06
CA ALA A 104 -16.69 9.92 1.40
C ALA A 104 -16.95 8.82 0.35
N ALA A 105 -17.83 7.86 0.64
CA ALA A 105 -18.18 6.79 -0.30
C ALA A 105 -18.87 7.33 -1.56
N GLU A 106 -19.81 8.25 -1.39
CA GLU A 106 -20.54 8.93 -2.46
C GLU A 106 -19.59 9.75 -3.33
N GLN A 107 -18.69 10.52 -2.72
CA GLN A 107 -17.66 11.28 -3.44
C GLN A 107 -16.77 10.37 -4.28
N ILE A 108 -16.24 9.28 -3.70
CA ILE A 108 -15.36 8.36 -4.42
C ILE A 108 -16.09 7.72 -5.60
N ARG A 109 -17.36 7.33 -5.41
CA ARG A 109 -18.17 6.76 -6.50
C ARG A 109 -18.47 7.80 -7.58
N ALA A 110 -18.73 9.05 -7.22
CA ALA A 110 -18.93 10.13 -8.19
C ALA A 110 -17.65 10.38 -9.02
N LEU A 111 -16.49 10.46 -8.37
CA LEU A 111 -15.19 10.61 -9.02
C LEU A 111 -14.87 9.45 -9.98
N SER A 112 -15.31 8.24 -9.67
CA SER A 112 -15.00 7.01 -10.43
C SER A 112 -16.14 6.54 -11.34
N SER A 113 -17.14 7.39 -11.60
CA SER A 113 -18.29 7.09 -12.47
C SER A 113 -19.07 5.83 -12.03
N GLY A 114 -19.29 5.68 -10.73
CA GLY A 114 -20.12 4.63 -10.12
C GLY A 114 -19.37 3.68 -9.18
N GLY A 115 -18.03 3.72 -9.18
CA GLY A 115 -17.15 2.94 -8.32
C GLY A 115 -15.84 2.57 -9.04
N VAL A 116 -14.79 2.31 -8.27
CA VAL A 116 -13.48 1.92 -8.81
C VAL A 116 -13.45 0.46 -9.26
N GLU A 117 -12.59 0.16 -10.22
CA GLU A 117 -12.35 -1.22 -10.69
C GLU A 117 -11.62 -2.05 -9.65
N PHE A 118 -10.67 -1.44 -8.96
CA PHE A 118 -9.88 -2.06 -7.90
C PHE A 118 -9.85 -1.14 -6.66
N ALA A 119 -10.28 -1.65 -5.51
CA ALA A 119 -10.10 -0.96 -4.24
C ALA A 119 -9.12 -1.74 -3.37
N PHE A 120 -8.10 -1.07 -2.84
CA PHE A 120 -7.09 -1.67 -1.97
C PHE A 120 -7.20 -1.12 -0.55
N GLU A 121 -7.34 -2.00 0.42
CA GLU A 121 -7.44 -1.65 1.84
C GLU A 121 -6.16 -2.03 2.59
N PHE A 122 -5.55 -1.03 3.23
CA PHE A 122 -4.29 -1.15 3.97
C PHE A 122 -4.33 -0.54 5.38
N ALA A 123 -5.50 -0.09 5.85
CA ALA A 123 -5.66 0.50 7.17
C ALA A 123 -5.79 -0.55 8.29
N GLY A 124 -6.20 -1.79 7.94
CA GLY A 124 -6.41 -2.87 8.89
C GLY A 124 -7.62 -2.67 9.78
N SER A 125 -8.68 -2.02 9.29
CA SER A 125 -9.91 -1.82 10.06
C SER A 125 -11.15 -2.27 9.31
N ILE A 126 -12.16 -2.75 10.04
CA ILE A 126 -13.44 -3.19 9.45
C ILE A 126 -14.13 -2.04 8.73
N ARG A 127 -14.06 -0.82 9.26
CA ARG A 127 -14.62 0.38 8.63
C ARG A 127 -13.96 0.68 7.28
N ALA A 128 -12.63 0.56 7.20
CA ALA A 128 -11.90 0.77 5.96
C ALA A 128 -12.20 -0.33 4.93
N LEU A 129 -12.32 -1.59 5.36
CA LEU A 129 -12.68 -2.71 4.50
C LEU A 129 -14.10 -2.56 3.95
N ASP A 130 -15.05 -2.16 4.80
CA ASP A 130 -16.42 -1.87 4.39
C ASP A 130 -16.47 -0.73 3.36
N LEU A 131 -15.75 0.37 3.61
CA LEU A 131 -15.63 1.48 2.66
C LEU A 131 -15.05 1.00 1.33
N ALA A 132 -13.93 0.27 1.36
CA ALA A 132 -13.27 -0.27 0.17
C ALA A 132 -14.22 -1.14 -0.66
N TYR A 133 -15.03 -1.99 -0.01
CA TYR A 133 -16.06 -2.75 -0.69
C TYR A 133 -17.13 -1.82 -1.28
N ARG A 134 -17.73 -0.93 -0.51
CA ARG A 134 -18.81 -0.03 -0.97
C ARG A 134 -18.45 0.83 -2.18
N ILE A 135 -17.19 1.26 -2.29
CA ILE A 135 -16.71 2.07 -3.42
C ILE A 135 -16.27 1.24 -4.63
N THR A 136 -16.14 -0.07 -4.49
CA THR A 136 -15.84 -0.98 -5.60
C THR A 136 -17.08 -1.13 -6.47
N ARG A 137 -16.93 -1.04 -7.80
CA ARG A 137 -18.07 -1.20 -8.73
C ARG A 137 -18.52 -2.66 -8.87
N ARG A 138 -19.67 -2.86 -9.51
CA ARG A 138 -20.11 -4.18 -10.01
C ARG A 138 -19.04 -4.77 -10.96
N GLY A 139 -18.71 -6.04 -10.80
CA GLY A 139 -17.61 -6.70 -11.53
C GLY A 139 -16.21 -6.31 -11.06
N GLY A 140 -16.09 -5.45 -10.04
CA GLY A 140 -14.82 -4.97 -9.51
C GLY A 140 -14.21 -5.89 -8.46
N MET A 141 -12.98 -5.56 -8.05
CA MET A 141 -12.24 -6.31 -7.05
C MET A 141 -11.86 -5.44 -5.85
N THR A 142 -12.24 -5.89 -4.65
CA THR A 142 -11.74 -5.37 -3.39
C THR A 142 -10.61 -6.26 -2.89
N VAL A 143 -9.43 -5.69 -2.70
CA VAL A 143 -8.25 -6.37 -2.15
C VAL A 143 -7.95 -5.80 -0.77
N THR A 144 -7.80 -6.67 0.24
CA THR A 144 -7.33 -6.25 1.57
C THR A 144 -5.98 -6.89 1.87
N ALA A 145 -5.04 -6.06 2.31
CA ALA A 145 -3.78 -6.48 2.94
C ALA A 145 -3.62 -5.87 4.34
N GLY A 146 -4.60 -5.08 4.80
CA GLY A 146 -4.71 -4.65 6.18
C GLY A 146 -4.98 -5.85 7.09
N LEU A 147 -4.34 -5.87 8.26
CA LEU A 147 -4.53 -6.93 9.26
C LEU A 147 -5.30 -6.36 10.45
N PRO A 148 -6.64 -6.51 10.50
CA PRO A 148 -7.41 -6.17 11.69
C PRO A 148 -7.12 -7.14 12.85
N PRO A 149 -7.56 -6.81 14.08
CA PRO A 149 -7.49 -7.75 15.21
C PRO A 149 -8.11 -9.10 14.84
N SER A 150 -7.53 -10.19 15.34
CA SER A 150 -7.94 -11.56 14.96
C SER A 150 -9.39 -11.92 15.30
N THR A 151 -10.01 -11.18 16.22
CA THR A 151 -11.42 -11.35 16.62
C THR A 151 -12.39 -10.45 15.86
N ALA A 152 -11.90 -9.56 15.00
CA ALA A 152 -12.74 -8.63 14.26
C ALA A 152 -13.48 -9.37 13.13
N LEU A 153 -14.79 -9.13 13.03
CA LEU A 153 -15.65 -9.70 12.01
C LEU A 153 -16.18 -8.58 11.10
N TRP A 154 -16.19 -8.84 9.79
CA TRP A 154 -16.84 -7.96 8.82
C TRP A 154 -18.07 -8.67 8.23
N PRO A 155 -19.30 -8.23 8.57
CA PRO A 155 -20.50 -8.82 8.01
C PRO A 155 -20.68 -8.36 6.57
N LEU A 156 -20.65 -9.32 5.63
CA LEU A 156 -20.85 -9.06 4.20
C LEU A 156 -22.08 -9.82 3.70
N PRO A 157 -23.12 -9.15 3.17
CA PRO A 157 -24.25 -9.84 2.56
C PRO A 157 -23.79 -10.64 1.33
N ALA A 158 -23.82 -11.97 1.42
CA ALA A 158 -23.35 -12.87 0.36
C ALA A 158 -24.04 -12.63 -1.00
N VAL A 159 -25.31 -12.19 -0.98
CA VAL A 159 -26.05 -11.82 -2.18
C VAL A 159 -25.38 -10.68 -2.96
N SER A 160 -24.70 -9.74 -2.29
CA SER A 160 -24.02 -8.64 -2.97
C SER A 160 -22.80 -9.12 -3.76
N LEU A 161 -22.07 -10.12 -3.27
CA LEU A 161 -20.96 -10.72 -4.02
C LEU A 161 -21.44 -11.36 -5.32
N VAL A 162 -22.53 -12.14 -5.23
CA VAL A 162 -23.07 -12.88 -6.38
C VAL A 162 -23.80 -11.95 -7.35
N ALA A 163 -24.74 -11.15 -6.86
CA ALA A 163 -25.61 -10.31 -7.69
C ALA A 163 -24.87 -9.13 -8.35
N GLU A 164 -23.71 -8.74 -7.83
CA GLU A 164 -22.87 -7.68 -8.39
C GLU A 164 -21.60 -8.21 -9.06
N GLU A 165 -21.41 -9.54 -9.11
CA GLU A 165 -20.23 -10.20 -9.67
C GLU A 165 -18.91 -9.65 -9.07
N ARG A 166 -18.88 -9.36 -7.77
CA ARG A 166 -17.72 -8.77 -7.11
C ARG A 166 -16.72 -9.83 -6.65
N THR A 167 -15.45 -9.46 -6.68
CA THR A 167 -14.38 -10.25 -6.06
C THR A 167 -13.90 -9.58 -4.77
N LEU A 168 -13.84 -10.36 -3.68
CA LEU A 168 -13.15 -9.99 -2.45
C LEU A 168 -11.93 -10.90 -2.29
N LYS A 169 -10.74 -10.33 -2.13
CA LYS A 169 -9.49 -11.10 -2.09
C LYS A 169 -8.53 -10.59 -1.02
N GLY A 170 -7.99 -11.51 -0.22
CA GLY A 170 -6.88 -11.22 0.67
C GLY A 170 -5.55 -11.16 -0.09
N SER A 171 -4.64 -10.28 0.32
CA SER A 171 -3.27 -10.19 -0.19
C SER A 171 -2.28 -10.31 0.97
N TYR A 172 -1.57 -11.43 1.03
CA TYR A 172 -0.49 -11.62 1.98
C TYR A 172 0.84 -11.34 1.29
N ILE A 173 1.57 -10.31 1.77
CA ILE A 173 2.85 -9.86 1.19
C ILE A 173 2.72 -9.61 -0.33
N GLY A 174 1.57 -9.11 -0.77
CA GLY A 174 1.34 -8.79 -2.19
C GLY A 174 1.24 -9.99 -3.12
N THR A 175 1.09 -11.23 -2.63
CA THR A 175 1.25 -12.46 -3.45
C THR A 175 2.63 -12.51 -4.13
N CYS A 176 3.62 -11.89 -3.50
CA CYS A 176 4.97 -11.85 -4.02
C CYS A 176 5.75 -13.12 -3.72
N VAL A 177 6.68 -13.43 -4.62
CA VAL A 177 7.82 -14.30 -4.41
C VAL A 177 9.04 -13.39 -4.25
N PRO A 178 9.58 -13.19 -3.03
CA PRO A 178 10.61 -12.18 -2.78
C PRO A 178 11.83 -12.27 -3.72
N SER A 179 12.30 -13.49 -4.02
CA SER A 179 13.44 -13.70 -4.91
C SER A 179 13.18 -13.33 -6.37
N ARG A 180 11.91 -13.23 -6.78
CA ARG A 180 11.48 -12.77 -8.10
C ARG A 180 11.19 -11.27 -8.08
N ASP A 181 10.37 -10.84 -7.13
CA ASP A 181 9.75 -9.52 -7.19
C ASP A 181 10.66 -8.40 -6.68
N ILE A 182 11.48 -8.65 -5.64
CA ILE A 182 12.39 -7.61 -5.13
C ILE A 182 13.38 -7.15 -6.21
N PRO A 183 14.08 -8.05 -6.95
CA PRO A 183 14.95 -7.62 -8.04
C PRO A 183 14.23 -6.78 -9.10
N HIS A 184 13.04 -7.22 -9.53
CA HIS A 184 12.26 -6.47 -10.52
C HIS A 184 11.85 -5.07 -10.02
N TYR A 185 11.46 -4.95 -8.75
CA TYR A 185 11.09 -3.66 -8.18
C TYR A 185 12.29 -2.74 -8.00
N VAL A 186 13.46 -3.29 -7.65
CA VAL A 186 14.72 -2.56 -7.59
C VAL A 186 15.12 -2.05 -8.99
N ASP A 187 14.96 -2.86 -10.04
CA ASP A 187 15.23 -2.44 -11.42
C ASP A 187 14.31 -1.29 -11.85
N LEU A 188 13.02 -1.38 -11.52
CA LEU A 188 12.06 -0.29 -11.79
C LEU A 188 12.39 0.99 -11.00
N TYR A 189 12.90 0.84 -9.77
CA TYR A 189 13.38 1.97 -8.98
C TYR A 189 14.59 2.64 -9.63
N ALA A 190 15.58 1.86 -10.05
CA ALA A 190 16.77 2.38 -10.74
C ALA A 190 16.42 3.10 -12.07
N GLN A 191 15.32 2.69 -12.73
CA GLN A 191 14.77 3.36 -13.91
C GLN A 191 13.94 4.61 -13.59
N GLY A 192 13.78 4.97 -12.31
CA GLY A 192 12.94 6.09 -11.86
C GLY A 192 11.44 5.84 -11.94
N ARG A 193 11.01 4.61 -12.26
CA ARG A 193 9.60 4.22 -12.47
C ARG A 193 8.88 3.81 -11.19
N LEU A 194 9.63 3.56 -10.12
CA LEU A 194 9.11 3.20 -8.81
C LEU A 194 9.83 4.00 -7.71
N PRO A 195 9.57 5.31 -7.55
CA PRO A 195 10.32 6.22 -6.67
C PRO A 195 10.07 5.97 -5.17
N VAL A 196 10.45 4.79 -4.68
CA VAL A 196 10.20 4.34 -3.29
C VAL A 196 10.98 5.13 -2.26
N ASN A 197 12.08 5.76 -2.65
CA ASN A 197 12.86 6.65 -1.79
C ASN A 197 12.03 7.82 -1.26
N LYS A 198 10.99 8.26 -1.99
CA LYS A 198 10.05 9.28 -1.53
C LYS A 198 9.18 8.85 -0.34
N LEU A 199 9.19 7.57 0.02
CA LEU A 199 8.51 7.05 1.21
C LEU A 199 9.37 7.19 2.48
N LEU A 200 10.68 7.40 2.33
CA LEU A 200 11.62 7.53 3.44
C LEU A 200 11.50 8.92 4.06
N THR A 201 10.88 8.98 5.23
CA THR A 201 10.64 10.24 5.97
C THR A 201 11.69 10.50 7.05
N GLY A 202 12.52 9.50 7.40
CA GLY A 202 13.53 9.67 8.43
C GLY A 202 14.64 8.62 8.38
N ARG A 203 15.82 9.01 8.87
CA ARG A 203 16.93 8.13 9.22
C ARG A 203 17.22 8.35 10.69
N LEU A 204 17.43 7.27 11.43
CA LEU A 204 17.71 7.31 12.86
C LEU A 204 18.75 6.25 13.22
N LYS A 205 19.45 6.45 14.33
CA LYS A 205 20.39 5.46 14.86
C LYS A 205 19.67 4.44 15.74
N LEU A 206 20.30 3.30 16.01
CA LEU A 206 19.68 2.23 16.80
C LEU A 206 19.32 2.68 18.24
N ASP A 207 20.09 3.58 18.83
CA ASP A 207 19.83 4.18 20.15
C ASP A 207 18.61 5.11 20.16
N GLU A 208 18.25 5.69 19.01
CA GLU A 208 17.07 6.56 18.83
C GLU A 208 15.77 5.78 18.54
N ILE A 209 15.81 4.44 18.57
CA ILE A 209 14.71 3.62 18.04
C ILE A 209 13.36 3.85 18.73
N ASN A 210 13.37 4.13 20.04
CA ASN A 210 12.14 4.42 20.78
C ASN A 210 11.48 5.72 20.30
N HIS A 211 12.27 6.76 20.03
CA HIS A 211 11.75 7.98 19.43
C HIS A 211 11.17 7.71 18.03
N GLY A 212 11.81 6.82 17.26
CA GLY A 212 11.27 6.33 15.99
C GLY A 212 9.88 5.70 16.13
N PHE A 213 9.64 4.92 17.20
CA PHE A 213 8.32 4.36 17.50
C PHE A 213 7.30 5.44 17.87
N ASP A 214 7.69 6.45 18.64
CA ASP A 214 6.80 7.57 19.00
C ASP A 214 6.34 8.34 17.75
N LEU A 215 7.26 8.64 16.82
CA LEU A 215 6.93 9.31 15.55
C LEU A 215 5.95 8.49 14.69
N LEU A 216 6.05 7.15 14.72
CA LEU A 216 5.09 6.27 14.04
C LEU A 216 3.72 6.30 14.72
N HIS A 217 3.69 6.32 16.05
CA HIS A 217 2.45 6.39 16.82
C HIS A 217 1.71 7.71 16.59
N GLU A 218 2.44 8.82 16.54
CA GLU A 218 1.91 10.16 16.27
C GLU A 218 1.54 10.39 14.79
N GLY A 219 1.85 9.43 13.90
CA GLY A 219 1.58 9.54 12.46
C GLY A 219 2.50 10.50 11.71
N LYS A 220 3.56 11.02 12.34
CA LYS A 220 4.52 11.98 11.77
C LYS A 220 5.55 11.34 10.84
N ALA A 221 5.62 10.01 10.81
CA ALA A 221 6.54 9.27 9.95
C ALA A 221 5.80 8.21 9.11
N ILE A 222 6.29 7.99 7.89
CA ILE A 222 5.79 6.94 6.99
C ILE A 222 6.73 5.74 7.00
N ARG A 223 8.00 5.98 6.65
CA ARG A 223 9.07 5.00 6.78
C ARG A 223 10.30 5.66 7.35
N GLN A 224 10.88 4.99 8.33
CA GLN A 224 12.14 5.37 8.94
C GLN A 224 13.09 4.19 8.80
N VAL A 225 14.36 4.49 8.58
CA VAL A 225 15.41 3.47 8.48
C VAL A 225 16.39 3.67 9.61
N VAL A 226 16.65 2.58 10.33
CA VAL A 226 17.75 2.50 11.29
C VAL A 226 19.05 2.36 10.49
N VAL A 227 19.95 3.33 10.63
CA VAL A 227 21.29 3.27 10.03
C VAL A 227 22.30 2.84 11.09
N PHE A 228 23.25 2.01 10.67
CA PHE A 228 24.37 1.54 11.47
C PHE A 228 25.63 2.20 10.93
N ASP A 229 26.44 2.76 11.82
CA ASP A 229 27.72 3.41 11.48
C ASP A 229 28.78 2.39 11.06
#